data_AF-A0A3S1FU05-F1
#
_entry.id   AF-A0A3S1FU05-F1
#
_cell.length_a   1.000
_cell.length_b   1.000
_cell.length_c   1.000
_cell.angle_alpha   90.00
_cell.angle_beta   90.00
_cell.angle_gamma   90.00
#
_symmetry.space_group_name_H-M   'P 1'
#
loop_
_entity.id
_entity.type
_entity.pdbx_description
1 polymer ?
#
loop_
_entity_poly.entity_id
_entity_poly.type
_entity_poly.pdbx_seq_one_letter_code
_entity_poly.pdbx_strand_id
1 'polypeptide(L)' 'GKAPTDNSKGVRLPNLPQVRDIQNEEFEKMLAGQQTAQQALDNAVTRGNAAIKEALGN' A
#
# COMPACT_ATOMS: atom_id res chain seq x y z
N GLY A 1 1.12 -22.39 -19.32
CA GLY A 1 1.04 -22.17 -17.85
C GLY A 1 -0.41 -22.25 -17.42
N LYS A 2 -0.69 -22.64 -16.16
CA LYS A 2 -2.06 -22.62 -15.63
C LYS A 2 -2.53 -21.17 -15.46
N ALA A 3 -3.80 -20.91 -15.72
CA ALA A 3 -4.39 -19.60 -15.45
C ALA A 3 -4.33 -19.28 -13.94
N PRO A 4 -4.12 -18.01 -13.55
CA PRO A 4 -4.20 -17.62 -12.15
C PRO A 4 -5.59 -17.91 -11.57
N THR A 5 -5.63 -18.34 -10.31
CA THR A 5 -6.86 -18.45 -9.52
C THR A 5 -7.20 -17.09 -8.93
N ASP A 6 -8.35 -16.99 -8.26
CA ASP A 6 -8.72 -15.77 -7.55
C ASP A 6 -7.68 -15.32 -6.50
N ASN A 7 -6.93 -16.25 -5.93
CA ASN A 7 -5.91 -15.97 -4.90
C ASN A 7 -4.50 -15.82 -5.49
N SER A 8 -4.29 -16.12 -6.77
CA SER A 8 -2.98 -15.95 -7.43
C SER A 8 -2.98 -14.90 -8.53
N LYS A 9 -4.12 -14.24 -8.80
CA LYS A 9 -4.16 -13.05 -9.66
C LYS A 9 -3.43 -11.89 -8.97
N GLY A 10 -2.55 -11.24 -9.71
CA GLY A 10 -1.81 -10.07 -9.21
C GLY A 10 -2.73 -8.88 -9.00
N VAL A 11 -2.44 -8.07 -7.97
CA VAL A 11 -3.13 -6.81 -7.72
C VAL A 11 -2.73 -5.79 -8.79
N ARG A 12 -3.72 -5.10 -9.37
CA ARG A 12 -3.51 -4.00 -10.32
C ARG A 12 -4.09 -2.72 -9.73
N LEU A 13 -3.23 -1.75 -9.47
CA LEU A 13 -3.56 -0.47 -8.87
C LEU A 13 -2.76 0.64 -9.59
N PRO A 14 -3.33 1.83 -9.84
CA PRO A 14 -2.55 2.98 -10.31
C PRO A 14 -1.40 3.25 -9.35
N ASN A 15 -0.19 3.38 -9.91
CA ASN A 15 1.02 3.68 -9.13
C ASN A 15 1.31 2.68 -7.98
N LEU A 16 1.04 1.39 -8.22
CA LEU A 16 1.25 0.33 -7.23
C LEU A 16 2.64 0.29 -6.59
N PRO A 17 3.77 0.52 -7.30
CA PRO A 17 5.10 0.53 -6.68
C PRO A 17 5.19 1.56 -5.54
N GLN A 18 4.81 2.82 -5.76
CA GLN A 18 4.84 3.85 -4.73
C GLN A 18 3.90 3.54 -3.56
N VAL A 19 2.72 2.99 -3.83
CA VAL A 19 1.79 2.58 -2.77
C VAL A 19 2.38 1.46 -1.90
N ARG A 20 3.17 0.54 -2.49
CA ARG A 20 3.88 -0.49 -1.74
C ARG A 20 5.03 0.07 -0.91
N ASP A 21 5.77 1.04 -1.44
CA ASP A 21 6.84 1.71 -0.69
C ASP A 21 6.28 2.44 0.53
N ILE A 22 5.18 3.19 0.35
CA ILE A 22 4.44 3.84 1.46
C ILE A 22 4.02 2.80 2.51
N GLN A 23 3.42 1.69 2.10
CA GLN A 23 3.00 0.64 3.02
C GLN A 23 4.18 0.04 3.78
N ASN A 24 5.32 -0.17 3.10
CA ASN A 24 6.51 -0.71 3.72
C ASN A 24 7.08 0.25 4.79
N GLU A 25 7.18 1.54 4.48
CA GLU A 25 7.62 2.56 5.45
C GLU A 25 6.75 2.60 6.71
N GLU A 26 5.43 2.51 6.57
CA GLU A 26 4.52 2.52 7.72
C GLU A 26 4.67 1.25 8.57
N PHE A 27 4.91 0.09 7.93
CA PHE A 27 5.23 -1.13 8.68
C PHE A 27 6.60 -1.07 9.35
N GLU A 28 7.62 -0.49 8.71
CA GLU A 28 8.93 -0.31 9.33
C GLU A 28 8.86 0.56 10.57
N LYS A 29 8.15 1.70 10.52
CA LYS A 29 7.90 2.55 11.70
C LYS A 29 7.16 1.80 12.81
N MET A 30 6.18 0.99 12.45
CA MET A 30 5.44 0.16 13.41
C MET A 30 6.36 -0.86 14.09
N LEU A 31 7.16 -1.58 13.30
CA LEU A 31 8.11 -2.58 13.80
C LEU A 31 9.23 -1.95 14.64
N ALA A 32 9.60 -0.70 14.33
CA ALA A 32 10.52 0.10 15.15
C ALA A 32 9.88 0.67 16.43
N GLY A 33 8.59 0.41 16.69
CA GLY A 33 7.87 0.90 17.87
C GLY A 33 7.52 2.39 17.82
N GLN A 34 7.62 3.03 16.66
CA GLN A 34 7.36 4.47 16.48
C GLN A 34 5.86 4.78 16.30
N GLN A 35 5.06 3.76 15.96
CA GLN A 35 3.61 3.89 15.86
C GLN A 35 2.92 2.55 16.15
N THR A 36 1.64 2.62 16.51
CA THR A 36 0.80 1.43 16.70
C THR A 36 0.43 0.78 15.37
N ALA A 37 -0.01 -0.48 15.40
CA ALA A 37 -0.49 -1.17 14.20
C ALA A 37 -1.68 -0.47 13.55
N GLN A 38 -2.60 0.07 14.34
CA GLN A 38 -3.73 0.83 13.81
C GLN A 38 -3.26 2.10 13.09
N GLN A 39 -2.36 2.87 13.71
CA GLN A 39 -1.80 4.07 13.09
C GLN A 39 -1.06 3.76 11.78
N ALA A 40 -0.29 2.67 11.74
CA ALA A 40 0.41 2.26 10.52
C ALA A 40 -0.56 1.95 9.37
N LEU A 41 -1.66 1.24 9.65
CA LEU A 41 -2.68 0.94 8.65
C LEU A 41 -3.43 2.20 8.21
N ASP A 42 -3.82 3.08 9.15
CA ASP A 42 -4.51 4.34 8.86
C ASP A 42 -3.64 5.28 8.01
N ASN A 43 -2.35 5.39 8.35
CA ASN A 43 -1.39 6.18 7.60
C ASN A 43 -1.13 5.58 6.22
N ALA A 44 -0.98 4.26 6.10
CA ALA A 44 -0.80 3.59 4.82
C ALA A 44 -2.01 3.81 3.89
N VAL A 45 -3.23 3.75 4.42
CA VAL A 45 -4.46 4.07 3.66
C VAL A 45 -4.48 5.53 3.24
N THR A 46 -4.20 6.45 4.17
CA THR A 46 -4.24 7.90 3.90
C THR A 46 -3.22 8.29 2.83
N ARG A 47 -1.96 7.91 3.01
CA ARG A 47 -0.85 8.21 2.10
C ARG A 47 -1.01 7.48 0.76
N GLY A 48 -1.43 6.21 0.79
CA GLY A 48 -1.68 5.42 -0.41
C GLY A 48 -2.79 6.00 -1.28
N ASN A 49 -3.91 6.41 -0.66
CA ASN A 49 -5.01 7.06 -1.38
C ASN A 49 -4.59 8.38 -2.03
N ALA A 50 -3.73 9.17 -1.37
CA ALA A 50 -3.18 10.39 -1.96
C ALA A 50 -2.32 10.08 -3.21
N ALA A 51 -1.42 9.09 -3.12
CA ALA A 51 -0.58 8.68 -4.25
C ALA A 51 -1.39 8.13 -5.44
N ILE A 52 -2.50 7.44 -5.16
CA ILE A 52 -3.42 6.98 -6.21
C ILE A 52 -4.11 8.18 -6.90
N LYS A 53 -4.61 9.16 -6.13
CA LYS A 53 -5.26 10.35 -6.68
C LYS A 53 -4.32 11.17 -7.55
N GLU A 54 -3.10 11.39 -7.07
CA GLU A 54 -2.03 12.06 -7.82
C GLU A 54 -1.75 11.37 -9.15
N ALA A 55 -1.61 10.03 -9.13
CA ALA A 55 -1.38 9.25 -10.34
C ALA A 55 -2.56 9.27 -11.34
N LEU A 56 -3.77 9.57 -10.86
CA LEU A 56 -4.97 9.73 -11.68
C LEU A 56 -5.21 11.18 -12.12
N GLY A 57 -4.38 12.13 -11.66
CA GLY A 57 -4.52 13.55 -11.97
C GLY A 57 -5.67 14.26 -11.27
N ASN A 58 -6.11 13.76 -10.10
CA ASN A 58 -7.19 14.34 -9.28
C ASN A 58 -6.68 15.01 -8.00
#